data_AF-A0A7R9MCZ4-F1
#
_entry.id   AF-A0A7R9MCZ4-F1
#
_cell.length_a   1.000
_cell.length_b   1.000
_cell.length_c   1.000
_cell.angle_alpha   90.00
_cell.angle_beta   90.00
_cell.angle_gamma   90.00
#
_symmetry.space_group_name_H-M   'P 1'
#
loop_
_entity.id
_entity.type
_entity.pdbx_description
1 polymer ?
#
loop_
_entity_poly.entity_id
_entity_poly.type
_entity_poly.pdbx_seq_one_letter_code
_entity_poly.pdbx_strand_id
1 'polypeptide(L)'
;YKAGVFLGCTFGIEAMYIWAIGIFAAGQSSTMTGTYSGQFAMEGFLDLHWPRWKRVLLTRTIAIIPTLLITYFQNINNLSEMNDLLNALMSLQLPFALLPALTFTSSPKVMGEFVNGFANKVLASVLSVVVISVNLYFVFNYVSTKFSNSVFVFLGTALFFVYYILFLIYLVRH
;
A
#
# COMPACT_ATOMS: atom_id res chain seq x y z
N TYR A 1 4.63 -11.56 -17.81
CA TYR A 1 5.12 -12.31 -19.00
C TYR A 1 5.72 -11.43 -20.08
N LYS A 2 5.07 -10.34 -20.53
CA LYS A 2 5.59 -9.48 -21.60
C LYS A 2 6.97 -8.85 -21.33
N ALA A 3 7.26 -8.47 -20.07
CA ALA A 3 8.53 -7.82 -19.72
C ALA A 3 9.77 -8.72 -19.90
N GLY A 4 9.76 -9.95 -19.37
CA GLY A 4 10.91 -10.85 -19.49
C GLY A 4 11.21 -11.29 -20.93
N VAL A 5 10.17 -11.51 -21.74
CA VAL A 5 10.32 -11.83 -23.18
C VAL A 5 10.88 -10.62 -23.95
N PHE A 6 10.39 -9.41 -23.63
CA PHE A 6 10.92 -8.18 -24.22
C PHE A 6 12.41 -7.98 -23.89
N LEU A 7 12.81 -8.16 -22.62
CA LEU A 7 14.22 -8.11 -22.21
C LEU A 7 15.08 -9.17 -22.91
N GLY A 8 14.56 -10.39 -23.07
CA GLY A 8 15.25 -11.46 -23.80
C GLY A 8 15.48 -11.09 -25.27
N CYS A 9 14.49 -10.49 -25.93
CA CYS A 9 14.62 -10.08 -27.33
C CYS A 9 15.56 -8.87 -27.54
N THR A 10 15.67 -7.97 -26.56
CA THR A 10 16.49 -6.74 -26.69
C THR A 10 17.93 -6.92 -26.19
N PHE A 11 18.14 -7.67 -25.12
CA PHE A 11 19.44 -7.77 -24.42
C PHE A 11 20.02 -9.19 -24.39
N GLY A 12 19.31 -10.17 -24.96
CA GLY A 12 19.73 -11.57 -25.00
C GLY A 12 19.17 -12.41 -23.84
N ILE A 13 19.36 -13.73 -23.96
CA ILE A 13 18.73 -14.71 -23.07
C ILE A 13 19.20 -14.59 -21.60
N GLU A 14 20.42 -14.10 -21.39
CA GLU A 14 21.03 -13.80 -20.08
C GLU A 14 20.14 -12.85 -19.26
N ALA A 15 19.64 -11.78 -19.90
CA ALA A 15 18.80 -10.77 -19.25
C ALA A 15 17.43 -11.35 -18.82
N MET A 16 16.92 -12.35 -19.54
CA MET A 16 15.69 -13.05 -19.16
C MET A 16 15.88 -13.88 -17.89
N TYR A 17 17.03 -14.57 -17.75
CA TYR A 17 17.34 -15.33 -16.54
C TYR A 17 17.54 -14.41 -15.33
N ILE A 18 18.29 -13.32 -15.49
CA ILE A 18 18.49 -12.32 -14.42
C ILE A 18 17.15 -11.74 -13.98
N TRP A 19 16.26 -11.40 -14.92
CA TRP A 19 14.92 -10.92 -14.62
C TRP A 19 14.08 -11.96 -13.86
N ALA A 20 14.12 -13.23 -14.28
CA ALA A 20 13.38 -14.31 -13.61
C ALA A 20 13.87 -14.53 -12.17
N ILE A 21 15.19 -14.55 -11.97
CA ILE A 21 15.80 -14.65 -10.62
C ILE A 21 15.42 -13.43 -9.78
N GLY A 22 15.42 -12.22 -10.38
CA GLY A 22 15.01 -10.99 -9.71
C GLY A 22 13.57 -11.03 -9.21
N ILE A 23 12.62 -11.50 -10.02
CA ILE A 23 11.22 -11.67 -9.59
C ILE A 23 11.10 -12.73 -8.49
N PHE A 24 11.84 -13.83 -8.60
CA PHE A 24 11.84 -14.86 -7.57
C PHE A 24 12.37 -14.31 -6.24
N ALA A 25 13.49 -13.60 -6.26
CA ALA A 25 14.09 -12.97 -5.08
C ALA A 25 13.16 -11.90 -4.47
N ALA A 26 12.53 -11.06 -5.30
CA ALA A 26 11.55 -10.07 -4.85
C ALA A 26 10.35 -10.71 -4.14
N GLY A 27 9.86 -11.84 -4.66
CA GLY A 27 8.78 -12.62 -4.02
C GLY A 27 9.14 -13.17 -2.65
N GLN A 28 10.38 -13.65 -2.47
CA GLN A 28 10.88 -14.12 -1.18
C GLN A 28 11.00 -12.97 -0.17
N SER A 29 11.58 -11.84 -0.59
CA SER A 29 11.71 -10.65 0.25
C SER A 29 10.34 -10.11 0.72
N SER A 30 9.37 -10.03 -0.18
CA SER A 30 8.00 -9.60 0.15
C SER A 30 7.33 -10.55 1.16
N THR A 31 7.53 -11.87 1.02
CA THR A 31 6.98 -12.85 1.97
C THR A 31 7.57 -12.63 3.37
N MET A 32 8.89 -12.46 3.48
CA MET A 32 9.55 -12.24 4.76
C MET A 32 9.06 -10.96 5.44
N THR A 33 9.10 -9.83 4.73
CA THR A 33 8.64 -8.53 5.24
C THR A 33 7.16 -8.58 5.64
N GLY A 34 6.30 -9.22 4.84
CA GLY A 34 4.87 -9.38 5.15
C GLY A 34 4.61 -10.17 6.43
N THR A 35 5.40 -11.21 6.72
CA THR A 35 5.24 -11.99 7.96
C THR A 35 5.63 -11.22 9.22
N TYR A 36 6.71 -10.45 9.14
CA TYR A 36 7.17 -9.64 10.27
C TYR A 36 6.27 -8.43 10.49
N SER A 37 5.90 -7.69 9.43
CA SER A 37 4.99 -6.56 9.56
C SER A 37 3.61 -6.99 10.07
N GLY A 38 3.08 -8.10 9.56
CA GLY A 38 1.85 -8.71 10.06
C GLY A 38 1.96 -9.19 11.50
N GLN A 39 3.14 -9.64 11.95
CA GLN A 39 3.38 -9.98 13.34
C GLN A 39 3.28 -8.78 14.26
N PHE A 40 4.04 -7.73 13.98
CA PHE A 40 4.06 -6.53 14.81
C PHE A 40 2.69 -5.84 14.82
N ALA A 41 1.98 -5.82 13.70
CA ALA A 41 0.63 -5.26 13.65
C ALA A 41 -0.38 -6.10 14.47
N MET A 42 -0.35 -7.44 14.37
CA MET A 42 -1.28 -8.30 15.12
C MET A 42 -1.01 -8.31 16.62
N GLU A 43 0.25 -8.37 17.04
CA GLU A 43 0.64 -8.35 18.46
C GLU A 43 0.44 -6.95 19.05
N GLY A 44 0.77 -5.89 18.29
CA GLY A 44 0.62 -4.51 18.76
C GLY A 44 -0.82 -4.02 18.86
N PHE A 45 -1.68 -4.33 17.87
CA PHE A 45 -3.05 -3.79 17.83
C PHE A 45 -4.12 -4.76 18.34
N LEU A 46 -3.94 -6.07 18.20
CA LEU A 46 -4.96 -7.09 18.54
C LEU A 46 -4.54 -8.02 19.69
N ASP A 47 -3.32 -7.86 20.23
CA ASP A 47 -2.70 -8.74 21.23
C ASP A 47 -2.79 -10.25 20.88
N LEU A 48 -2.79 -10.55 19.57
CA LEU A 48 -3.10 -11.88 19.06
C LEU A 48 -1.82 -12.65 18.70
N HIS A 49 -1.47 -13.60 19.57
CA HIS A 49 -0.28 -14.41 19.42
C HIS A 49 -0.54 -15.66 18.56
N TRP A 50 -0.17 -15.58 17.28
CA TRP A 50 -0.32 -16.68 16.31
C TRP A 50 1.02 -17.26 15.87
N PRO A 51 1.10 -18.58 15.64
CA PRO A 51 2.31 -19.20 15.10
C PRO A 51 2.54 -18.76 13.65
N ARG A 52 3.81 -18.47 13.31
CA ARG A 52 4.24 -17.90 12.01
C ARG A 52 3.70 -18.66 10.80
N TRP A 53 3.73 -20.00 10.85
CA TRP A 53 3.24 -20.86 9.77
C TRP A 53 1.75 -20.64 9.45
N LYS A 54 0.89 -20.55 10.47
CA LYS A 54 -0.55 -20.31 10.27
C LYS A 54 -0.82 -18.94 9.66
N ARG A 55 -0.08 -17.92 10.11
CA ARG A 55 -0.17 -16.55 9.56
C ARG A 55 0.25 -16.50 8.09
N VAL A 56 1.36 -17.16 7.72
CA VAL A 56 1.82 -17.28 6.32
C VAL A 56 0.79 -17.98 5.46
N LEU A 57 0.29 -19.13 5.89
CA LEU A 57 -0.69 -19.87 5.10
C LEU A 57 -1.96 -19.06 4.87
N LEU A 58 -2.50 -18.43 5.93
CA LEU A 58 -3.73 -17.65 5.81
C LEU A 58 -3.54 -16.45 4.88
N THR A 59 -2.50 -15.65 5.09
CA THR A 59 -2.25 -14.44 4.26
C THR A 59 -1.96 -14.79 2.81
N ARG A 60 -1.21 -15.85 2.54
CA ARG A 60 -0.97 -16.32 1.17
C ARG A 60 -2.23 -16.90 0.53
N THR A 61 -3.06 -17.61 1.28
CA THR A 61 -4.32 -18.15 0.76
C THR A 61 -5.27 -17.02 0.37
N ILE A 62 -5.40 -16.00 1.23
CA ILE A 62 -6.23 -14.80 0.93
C ILE A 62 -5.68 -14.03 -0.29
N ALA A 63 -4.36 -13.97 -0.50
CA ALA A 63 -3.78 -13.31 -1.66
C ALA A 63 -3.93 -14.12 -2.97
N ILE A 64 -3.82 -15.46 -2.88
CA ILE A 64 -3.82 -16.35 -4.04
C ILE A 64 -5.25 -16.66 -4.54
N ILE A 65 -6.24 -16.75 -3.64
CA ILE A 65 -7.63 -17.03 -4.03
C ILE A 65 -8.19 -16.03 -5.08
N PRO A 66 -8.15 -14.70 -4.86
CA PRO A 66 -8.73 -13.75 -5.81
C PRO A 66 -7.95 -13.73 -7.13
N THR A 67 -6.64 -13.90 -7.10
CA THR A 67 -5.83 -13.99 -8.32
C THR A 67 -6.15 -15.24 -9.13
N LEU A 68 -6.32 -16.40 -8.48
CA LEU A 68 -6.74 -17.64 -9.16
C LEU A 68 -8.15 -17.52 -9.73
N LEU A 69 -9.09 -16.97 -8.97
CA LEU A 69 -10.48 -16.76 -9.43
C LEU A 69 -10.52 -15.86 -10.68
N ILE A 70 -9.84 -14.71 -10.65
CA ILE A 70 -9.84 -13.78 -11.80
C ILE A 70 -9.16 -14.43 -13.02
N THR A 71 -8.06 -15.17 -12.82
CA THR A 71 -7.35 -15.86 -13.92
C THR A 71 -8.19 -17.00 -14.52
N TYR A 72 -8.99 -17.68 -13.71
CA TYR A 72 -9.86 -18.77 -14.17
C TYR A 72 -11.11 -18.25 -14.90
N PHE A 73 -11.71 -17.16 -14.41
CA PHE A 73 -12.98 -16.65 -14.94
C PHE A 73 -12.86 -15.52 -15.97
N GLN A 74 -11.73 -14.80 -16.07
CA GLN A 74 -11.63 -13.56 -16.87
C GLN A 74 -10.26 -13.33 -17.55
N ASN A 75 -10.28 -12.56 -18.65
CA ASN A 75 -9.10 -12.19 -19.46
C ASN A 75 -8.15 -11.19 -18.75
N ILE A 76 -6.90 -11.13 -19.23
CA ILE A 76 -5.75 -10.33 -18.73
C ILE A 76 -6.05 -8.85 -18.42
N ASN A 77 -7.03 -8.22 -19.07
CA ASN A 77 -7.37 -6.81 -18.81
C ASN A 77 -7.82 -6.57 -17.36
N ASN A 78 -8.46 -7.55 -16.72
CA ASN A 78 -8.96 -7.40 -15.34
C ASN A 78 -7.89 -7.59 -14.26
N LEU A 79 -6.73 -8.17 -14.62
CA LEU A 79 -5.57 -8.22 -13.70
C LEU A 79 -4.98 -6.83 -13.47
N SER A 80 -4.94 -5.99 -14.51
CA SER A 80 -4.55 -4.58 -14.38
C SER A 80 -5.54 -3.82 -13.50
N GLU A 81 -6.83 -4.06 -13.66
CA GLU A 81 -7.86 -3.43 -12.82
C GLU A 81 -7.76 -3.85 -11.35
N MET A 82 -7.47 -5.13 -11.08
CA MET A 82 -7.22 -5.60 -9.72
C MET A 82 -5.99 -4.93 -9.11
N ASN A 83 -4.92 -4.78 -9.89
CA ASN A 83 -3.72 -4.09 -9.45
C ASN A 83 -3.99 -2.60 -9.14
N ASP A 84 -4.77 -1.92 -9.98
CA ASP A 84 -5.15 -0.53 -9.75
C ASP A 84 -6.03 -0.39 -8.50
N LEU A 85 -6.95 -1.33 -8.25
CA LEU A 85 -7.71 -1.41 -6.99
C LEU A 85 -6.80 -1.57 -5.78
N LEU A 86 -5.85 -2.51 -5.84
CA LEU A 86 -4.91 -2.75 -4.74
C LEU A 86 -4.06 -1.50 -4.47
N ASN A 87 -3.61 -0.81 -5.51
CA ASN A 87 -2.87 0.45 -5.37
C ASN A 87 -3.75 1.56 -4.77
N ALA A 88 -5.02 1.66 -5.16
CA ALA A 88 -5.96 2.61 -4.58
C ALA A 88 -6.29 2.30 -3.11
N LEU A 89 -6.27 1.02 -2.73
CA LEU A 89 -6.48 0.60 -1.35
C LEU A 89 -5.22 0.85 -0.50
N MET A 90 -4.03 0.64 -1.05
CA MET A 90 -2.75 0.97 -0.41
C MET A 90 -2.57 2.47 -0.21
N SER A 91 -2.96 3.29 -1.19
CA SER A 91 -2.89 4.76 -1.07
C SER A 91 -3.76 5.29 0.06
N LEU A 92 -4.91 4.65 0.32
CA LEU A 92 -5.78 4.97 1.43
C LEU A 92 -5.20 4.57 2.79
N GLN A 93 -4.38 3.51 2.86
CA GLN A 93 -3.76 3.04 4.11
C GLN A 93 -2.53 3.86 4.51
N LEU A 94 -1.78 4.37 3.54
CA LEU A 94 -0.50 5.07 3.73
C LEU A 94 -0.55 6.19 4.80
N PRO A 95 -1.53 7.11 4.76
CA PRO A 95 -1.62 8.19 5.75
C PRO A 95 -1.81 7.71 7.18
N PHE A 96 -2.53 6.60 7.40
CA PHE A 96 -2.75 6.04 8.74
C PHE A 96 -1.48 5.49 9.38
N ALA A 97 -0.53 4.99 8.58
CA ALA A 97 0.77 4.56 9.09
C ALA A 97 1.73 5.75 9.25
N LEU A 98 1.68 6.68 8.29
CA LEU A 98 2.61 7.80 8.20
C LEU A 98 2.38 8.84 9.30
N LEU A 99 1.13 9.22 9.57
CA LEU A 99 0.81 10.28 10.53
C LEU A 99 1.23 9.93 11.97
N PRO A 100 0.88 8.75 12.54
CA PRO A 100 1.37 8.36 13.87
C PRO A 100 2.89 8.26 13.92
N ALA A 101 3.53 7.73 12.88
CA ALA A 101 4.99 7.64 12.83
C ALA A 101 5.64 9.04 12.90
N LEU A 102 5.08 10.03 12.20
CA LEU A 102 5.54 11.41 12.27
C LEU A 102 5.32 12.03 13.65
N THR A 103 4.15 11.80 14.26
CA THR A 103 3.81 12.30 15.60
C THR A 103 4.73 11.69 16.66
N PHE A 104 4.97 10.37 16.60
CA PHE A 104 5.86 9.68 17.55
C PHE A 104 7.33 10.09 17.39
N THR A 105 7.82 10.22 16.16
CA THR A 105 9.21 10.66 15.91
C THR A 105 9.44 12.13 16.27
N SER A 106 8.38 12.94 16.27
CA SER A 106 8.44 14.36 16.66
C SER A 106 8.12 14.60 18.15
N SER A 107 7.72 13.58 18.90
CA SER A 107 7.32 13.71 20.30
C SER A 107 8.50 13.45 21.25
N PRO A 108 8.88 14.44 22.08
CA PRO A 108 9.92 14.25 23.09
C PRO A 108 9.53 13.23 24.17
N LYS A 109 8.24 12.95 24.33
CA LYS A 109 7.76 11.92 25.27
C LYS A 109 8.10 10.50 24.82
N VAL A 110 8.26 10.26 23.51
CA VAL A 110 8.51 8.94 22.93
C VAL A 110 9.97 8.76 22.53
N MET A 111 10.58 9.77 21.88
CA MET A 111 11.96 9.71 21.39
C MET A 111 13.03 10.22 22.38
N GLY A 112 12.64 10.89 23.47
CA GLY A 112 13.58 11.39 24.48
C GLY A 112 14.58 12.40 23.90
N GLU A 113 15.87 12.06 23.94
CA GLU A 113 16.96 12.90 23.42
C GLU A 113 17.15 12.78 21.89
N PHE A 114 16.58 11.76 21.25
CA PHE A 114 16.69 11.50 19.81
C PHE A 114 15.55 12.12 18.99
N VAL A 115 14.97 13.22 19.47
CA VAL A 115 13.86 13.89 18.80
C VAL A 115 14.31 14.53 17.50
N ASN A 116 13.46 14.43 16.48
CA ASN A 116 13.71 15.09 15.21
C ASN A 116 13.91 16.61 15.39
N GLY A 117 15.05 17.10 14.90
CA GLY A 117 15.32 18.54 14.84
C GLY A 117 14.28 19.28 14.00
N PHE A 118 14.17 20.61 14.19
CA PHE A 118 13.19 21.44 13.50
C PHE A 118 13.22 21.27 11.97
N ALA A 119 14.41 21.18 11.37
CA ALA A 119 14.57 20.94 9.93
C ALA A 119 13.98 19.60 9.48
N ASN A 120 14.27 18.50 10.18
CA ASN A 120 13.71 17.18 9.86
C ASN A 120 12.19 17.14 10.06
N LYS A 121 11.68 17.84 11.09
CA LYS A 121 10.24 17.95 11.33
C LYS A 121 9.52 18.68 10.19
N VAL A 122 10.06 19.81 9.74
CA VAL A 122 9.49 20.56 8.60
C VAL A 122 9.56 19.73 7.33
N LEU A 123 10.71 19.12 7.04
CA LEU A 123 10.89 18.29 5.84
C LEU A 123 9.95 17.09 5.83
N ALA A 124 9.87 16.36 6.95
CA ALA A 124 8.98 15.22 7.07
C ALA A 124 7.50 15.64 6.99
N SER A 125 7.11 16.78 7.57
CA SER A 125 5.76 17.34 7.43
C SER A 125 5.42 17.68 5.96
N VAL A 126 6.34 18.35 5.24
CA VAL A 126 6.15 18.67 3.82
C VAL A 126 6.01 17.40 2.99
N LEU A 127 6.89 16.42 3.18
CA LEU A 127 6.79 15.12 2.49
C LEU A 127 5.47 14.42 2.79
N SER A 128 5.00 14.46 4.04
CA SER A 128 3.73 13.88 4.46
C SER A 128 2.55 14.51 3.73
N VAL A 129 2.51 15.84 3.66
CA VAL A 129 1.48 16.58 2.94
C VAL A 129 1.50 16.21 1.46
N VAL A 130 2.68 16.21 0.82
CA VAL A 130 2.83 15.84 -0.59
C VAL A 130 2.33 14.41 -0.85
N VAL A 131 2.74 13.44 -0.04
CA VAL A 131 2.32 12.04 -0.18
C VAL A 131 0.80 11.92 0.00
N ILE A 132 0.22 12.55 1.02
CA ILE A 132 -1.24 12.54 1.24
C ILE A 132 -1.97 13.16 0.04
N SER A 133 -1.52 14.32 -0.46
CA SER A 133 -2.12 14.97 -1.63
C SER A 133 -2.08 14.09 -2.88
N VAL A 134 -0.95 13.43 -3.17
CA VAL A 134 -0.82 12.51 -4.32
C VAL A 134 -1.73 11.29 -4.17
N ASN A 135 -1.81 10.70 -2.97
CA ASN A 135 -2.68 9.55 -2.72
C ASN A 135 -4.16 9.91 -2.88
N LEU A 136 -4.59 11.08 -2.38
CA LEU A 136 -5.95 11.59 -2.56
C LEU A 136 -6.28 11.80 -4.04
N TYR A 137 -5.36 12.41 -4.79
CA TYR A 137 -5.52 12.59 -6.24
C TYR A 137 -5.64 11.26 -6.98
N PHE A 138 -4.81 10.26 -6.64
CA PHE A 138 -4.88 8.94 -7.26
C PHE A 138 -6.22 8.26 -7.04
N VAL A 139 -6.73 8.27 -5.80
CA VAL A 139 -8.05 7.69 -5.48
C VAL A 139 -9.17 8.44 -6.21
N PHE A 140 -9.10 9.78 -6.29
CA PHE A 140 -10.09 10.59 -7.00
C PHE A 140 -10.13 10.21 -8.48
N ASN A 141 -8.96 10.16 -9.13
CA ASN A 141 -8.83 9.78 -10.53
C ASN A 141 -9.32 8.35 -10.79
N TYR A 142 -8.99 7.41 -9.89
CA TYR A 142 -9.44 6.02 -9.98
C TYR A 142 -10.97 5.93 -9.95
N VAL A 143 -11.63 6.60 -9.01
CA VAL A 143 -13.09 6.58 -8.91
C VAL A 143 -13.75 7.28 -10.10
N SER A 144 -13.26 8.46 -10.50
CA SER A 144 -13.81 9.20 -11.63
C SER A 144 -13.70 8.46 -12.96
N THR A 145 -12.68 7.62 -13.14
CA THR A 145 -12.48 6.84 -14.37
C THR A 145 -13.36 5.58 -14.40
N LYS A 146 -13.61 4.96 -13.24
CA LYS A 146 -14.32 3.67 -13.16
C LYS A 146 -15.83 3.78 -12.99
N PHE A 147 -16.32 4.82 -12.33
CA PHE A 147 -17.75 5.03 -12.16
C PHE A 147 -18.28 6.03 -13.19
N SER A 148 -19.34 5.63 -13.90
CA SER A 148 -20.06 6.48 -14.85
C SER A 148 -20.49 7.79 -14.20
N ASN A 149 -20.55 8.86 -15.01
CA ASN A 149 -20.70 10.29 -14.68
C ASN A 149 -22.08 10.64 -14.07
N SER A 150 -22.51 9.86 -13.10
CA SER A 150 -23.74 10.03 -12.33
C SER A 150 -23.43 10.88 -11.11
N VAL A 151 -24.22 11.94 -10.94
CA VAL A 151 -24.06 12.94 -9.86
C VAL A 151 -24.02 12.27 -8.47
N PHE A 152 -24.74 11.16 -8.29
CA PHE A 152 -24.75 10.37 -7.06
C PHE A 152 -23.39 9.78 -6.69
N VAL A 153 -22.63 9.25 -7.65
CA VAL A 153 -21.31 8.68 -7.35
C VAL A 153 -20.33 9.79 -6.99
N PHE A 154 -20.38 10.92 -7.71
CA PHE A 154 -19.55 12.08 -7.39
C PHE A 154 -19.81 12.60 -5.97
N LEU A 155 -21.09 12.77 -5.59
CA LEU A 155 -21.49 13.17 -4.25
C LEU A 155 -21.03 12.17 -3.18
N GLY A 156 -21.21 10.88 -3.41
CA GLY A 156 -20.75 9.83 -2.50
C GLY A 156 -19.23 9.85 -2.30
N THR A 157 -18.47 10.03 -3.37
CA THR A 157 -17.00 10.14 -3.28
C THR A 157 -16.53 11.41 -2.62
N ALA A 158 -17.16 12.55 -2.90
CA ALA A 158 -16.83 13.80 -2.22
C ALA A 158 -17.07 13.70 -0.71
N LEU A 159 -18.19 13.10 -0.28
CA LEU A 159 -18.46 12.84 1.13
C LEU A 159 -17.44 11.91 1.77
N PHE A 160 -17.05 10.83 1.08
CA PHE A 160 -16.01 9.91 1.55
C PHE A 160 -14.66 10.63 1.72
N PHE A 161 -14.25 11.46 0.77
CA PHE A 161 -13.03 12.24 0.85
C PHE A 161 -13.05 13.28 1.97
N VAL A 162 -14.18 13.97 2.16
CA VAL A 162 -14.34 14.94 3.26
C VAL A 162 -14.27 14.21 4.60
N TYR A 163 -14.97 13.09 4.77
CA TYR A 163 -14.87 12.26 5.96
C TYR A 163 -13.43 11.79 6.21
N TYR A 164 -12.75 11.33 5.16
CA TYR A 164 -11.37 10.86 5.24
C TYR A 164 -10.40 11.98 5.65
N ILE A 165 -10.49 13.17 5.05
CA ILE A 165 -9.65 14.32 5.41
C ILE A 165 -9.95 14.78 6.86
N LEU A 166 -11.22 14.83 7.26
CA LEU A 166 -11.60 15.16 8.63
C LEU A 166 -11.02 14.15 9.63
N PHE A 167 -11.08 12.86 9.30
CA PHE A 167 -10.47 11.80 10.09
C PHE A 167 -8.95 11.95 10.19
N LEU A 168 -8.26 12.27 9.08
CA LEU A 168 -6.82 12.52 9.09
C LEU A 168 -6.46 13.74 9.96
N ILE A 169 -7.21 14.85 9.84
CA ILE A 169 -7.00 16.04 10.68
C ILE A 169 -7.22 15.71 12.16
N TYR A 170 -8.25 14.93 12.48
CA TYR A 170 -8.49 14.44 13.83
C TYR A 170 -7.29 13.65 14.36
N LEU A 171 -6.74 12.74 13.55
CA LEU A 171 -5.60 11.91 13.90
C LEU A 171 -4.30 12.71 14.04
N VAL A 172 -4.08 13.76 13.25
CA VAL A 172 -2.92 14.66 13.43
C VAL A 172 -3.04 15.49 14.72
N ARG A 173 -4.26 15.88 15.08
CA ARG A 173 -4.50 16.77 16.22
C ARG A 173 -4.44 16.03 17.56
N HIS A 174 -4.71 14.73 17.58
CA HIS A 174 -4.81 13.93 18.80
C HIS A 174 -3.60 13.02 19.02
#